data_AF-A0A496B7I2-F1
#
_entry.id   AF-A0A496B7I2-F1
#
_cell.length_a   1.000
_cell.length_b   1.000
_cell.length_c   1.000
_cell.angle_alpha   90.00
_cell.angle_beta   90.00
_cell.angle_gamma   90.00
#
_symmetry.space_group_name_H-M   'P 1'
#
loop_
_entity.id
_entity.type
_entity.pdbx_description
1 polymer ?
#
loop_
_entity_poly.entity_id
_entity_poly.type
_entity_poly.pdbx_seq_one_letter_code
_entity_poly.pdbx_strand_id
1 'polypeptide(L)'
;MNNRLMFSILTLCCLLQACGGFKLTDIPKSTAALELTESQKQAIQPKLQLINDIVEDYNFEKKQLETDYQVLRSGIRQRQFDRYSEGYFDPGRRRELTAFREEAQKFMRQRELFLREIEKLVEEIAAALTATQQDKLAELKMPELVIPMMLRPDDYNDFRYIPNHPLGGTNFF
;
A
#
# COMPACT_ATOMS: atom_id res chain seq x y z
N MET A 1 -25.36 10.66 44.84
CA MET A 1 -25.57 11.00 43.41
C MET A 1 -24.21 11.01 42.71
N ASN A 2 -24.16 10.44 41.50
CA ASN A 2 -23.22 10.77 40.41
C ASN A 2 -21.85 10.07 40.25
N ASN A 3 -21.61 8.87 40.79
CA ASN A 3 -20.47 8.04 40.30
C ASN A 3 -20.83 7.09 39.14
N ARG A 4 -22.11 6.74 38.96
CA ARG A 4 -22.53 5.91 37.81
C ARG A 4 -22.58 6.69 36.50
N LEU A 5 -22.95 7.97 36.55
CA LEU A 5 -22.96 8.86 35.37
C LEU A 5 -21.55 9.14 34.83
N MET A 6 -20.56 9.26 35.72
CA MET A 6 -19.18 9.57 35.33
C MET A 6 -18.51 8.37 34.62
N PHE A 7 -18.80 7.14 35.06
CA PHE A 7 -18.33 5.94 34.36
C PHE A 7 -19.01 5.75 33.00
N SER A 8 -20.31 6.06 32.86
CA SER A 8 -21.03 5.96 31.58
C SER A 8 -20.56 6.97 30.53
N ILE A 9 -20.14 8.17 30.95
CA ILE A 9 -19.63 9.21 30.04
C ILE A 9 -18.22 8.85 29.56
N LEU A 10 -17.39 8.24 30.41
CA LEU A 10 -16.04 7.83 30.02
C LEU A 10 -16.03 6.70 28.98
N THR A 11 -16.94 5.73 29.07
CA THR A 11 -17.06 4.65 28.06
C THR A 11 -17.63 5.15 26.73
N LEU A 12 -18.46 6.20 26.74
CA LEU A 12 -18.99 6.80 25.50
C LEU A 12 -17.90 7.58 24.74
N CYS A 13 -16.97 8.23 25.45
CA CYS A 13 -15.82 8.91 24.84
C CYS A 13 -14.80 7.94 24.23
N CYS A 14 -14.64 6.72 24.78
CA CYS A 14 -13.80 5.70 24.16
C CYS A 14 -14.39 5.10 22.87
N LEU A 15 -15.70 5.19 22.66
CA LEU A 15 -16.36 4.77 21.41
C LEU A 15 -16.31 5.85 20.32
N LEU A 16 -16.14 7.12 20.68
CA LEU A 16 -15.93 8.22 19.73
C LEU A 16 -14.48 8.31 19.22
N GLN A 17 -13.54 7.57 19.83
CA GLN A 17 -12.17 7.41 19.34
C GLN A 17 -12.00 6.23 18.37
N ALA A 18 -13.08 5.71 17.80
CA ALA A 18 -13.03 5.11 16.47
C ALA A 18 -12.85 6.20 15.38
N CYS A 19 -11.90 7.12 15.58
CA CYS A 19 -11.40 8.07 14.59
C CYS A 19 -10.51 7.34 13.57
N GLY A 20 -11.01 6.24 13.02
CA GLY A 20 -10.52 5.71 11.76
C GLY A 20 -11.27 6.45 10.67
N GLY A 21 -10.80 7.63 10.28
CA GLY A 21 -11.39 8.40 9.19
C GLY A 21 -11.74 7.51 8.00
N PHE A 22 -12.89 7.74 7.37
CA PHE A 22 -13.34 6.90 6.26
C PHE A 22 -12.30 6.91 5.15
N LYS A 23 -12.02 5.74 4.58
CA LYS A 23 -11.11 5.64 3.44
C LYS A 23 -11.75 6.34 2.25
N LEU A 24 -10.96 7.10 1.50
CA LEU A 24 -11.42 7.74 0.27
C LEU A 24 -12.05 6.74 -0.71
N THR A 25 -11.52 5.52 -0.75
CA THR A 25 -11.97 4.40 -1.58
C THR A 25 -13.31 3.79 -1.15
N ASP A 26 -13.83 4.11 0.04
CA ASP A 26 -15.17 3.67 0.48
C ASP A 26 -16.22 4.65 -0.07
N ILE A 27 -16.50 4.57 -1.37
CA ILE A 27 -17.31 5.53 -2.14
C ILE A 27 -18.63 5.91 -1.44
N PRO A 28 -19.45 4.97 -0.94
CA PRO A 28 -20.69 5.32 -0.25
C PRO A 28 -20.46 6.18 1.01
N LYS A 29 -19.37 5.93 1.74
CA LYS A 29 -19.06 6.68 2.96
C LYS A 29 -18.33 7.98 2.70
N SER A 30 -17.42 8.03 1.73
CA SER A 30 -16.71 9.26 1.36
C SER A 30 -17.67 10.27 0.70
N THR A 31 -18.58 9.82 -0.18
CA THR A 31 -19.62 10.69 -0.75
C THR A 31 -20.60 11.22 0.32
N ALA A 32 -20.96 10.40 1.30
CA ALA A 32 -21.80 10.82 2.43
C ALA A 32 -21.07 11.78 3.37
N ALA A 33 -19.80 11.52 3.70
CA ALA A 33 -18.99 12.37 4.57
C ALA A 33 -18.74 13.77 3.98
N LEU A 34 -18.58 13.85 2.65
CA LEU A 34 -18.39 15.12 1.94
C LEU A 34 -19.69 15.89 1.71
N GLU A 35 -20.85 15.33 2.03
CA GLU A 35 -22.17 15.96 1.85
C GLU A 35 -22.35 16.55 0.43
N LEU A 36 -21.99 15.76 -0.58
CA LEU A 36 -21.96 16.22 -1.97
C LEU A 36 -23.36 16.54 -2.51
N THR A 37 -23.47 17.63 -3.26
CA THR A 37 -24.66 17.90 -4.10
C THR A 37 -24.75 16.90 -5.26
N GLU A 38 -25.91 16.78 -5.91
CA GLU A 38 -26.05 15.87 -7.06
C GLU A 38 -25.10 16.21 -8.22
N SER A 39 -24.84 17.50 -8.49
CA SER A 39 -23.87 17.91 -9.51
C SER A 39 -22.44 17.54 -9.11
N GLN A 40 -22.07 17.70 -7.83
CA GLN A 40 -20.78 17.28 -7.31
C GLN A 40 -20.62 15.76 -7.36
N LYS A 41 -21.65 14.98 -7.01
CA LYS A 41 -21.63 13.52 -7.10
C LYS A 41 -21.33 13.04 -8.52
N GLN A 42 -22.00 13.61 -9.52
CA GLN A 42 -21.76 13.27 -10.93
C GLN A 42 -20.31 13.53 -11.37
N ALA A 43 -19.67 14.57 -10.84
CA ALA A 43 -18.30 14.92 -11.17
C ALA A 43 -17.23 14.16 -10.35
N ILE A 44 -17.54 13.80 -9.10
CA ILE A 44 -16.58 13.24 -8.11
C ILE A 44 -16.64 11.72 -8.07
N GLN A 45 -17.82 11.12 -8.16
CA GLN A 45 -17.99 9.66 -8.04
C GLN A 45 -17.17 8.86 -9.07
N PRO A 46 -17.08 9.27 -10.35
CA PRO A 46 -16.19 8.59 -11.30
C PRO A 46 -14.71 8.65 -10.89
N LYS A 47 -14.27 9.76 -10.30
CA LYS A 47 -12.88 9.93 -9.84
C LYS A 47 -12.58 9.06 -8.61
N LEU A 48 -13.52 8.99 -7.67
CA LEU A 48 -13.42 8.06 -6.54
C LEU A 48 -13.36 6.60 -6.99
N GLN A 49 -14.13 6.24 -8.03
CA GLN A 49 -14.07 4.92 -8.63
C GLN A 49 -12.70 4.64 -9.24
N LEU A 50 -12.15 5.57 -10.02
CA LEU A 50 -10.80 5.42 -10.60
C LEU A 50 -9.72 5.25 -9.52
N ILE A 51 -9.79 6.00 -8.42
CA ILE A 51 -8.88 5.81 -7.28
C ILE A 51 -9.02 4.40 -6.70
N ASN A 52 -10.25 3.88 -6.56
CA ASN A 52 -10.47 2.52 -6.07
C ASN A 52 -9.89 1.47 -7.03
N ASP A 53 -10.13 1.62 -8.34
CA ASP A 53 -9.64 0.70 -9.36
C ASP A 53 -8.10 0.67 -9.37
N ILE A 54 -7.43 1.83 -9.29
CA ILE A 54 -5.96 1.91 -9.15
C ILE A 54 -5.46 1.15 -7.91
N VAL A 55 -6.15 1.28 -6.78
CA VAL A 55 -5.78 0.60 -5.53
C VAL A 55 -5.99 -0.91 -5.65
N GLU A 56 -7.05 -1.36 -6.31
CA GLU A 56 -7.31 -2.78 -6.56
C GLU A 56 -6.26 -3.40 -7.47
N ASP A 57 -5.94 -2.73 -8.59
CA ASP A 57 -4.89 -3.16 -9.53
C ASP A 57 -3.54 -3.27 -8.83
N TYR A 58 -3.15 -2.24 -8.07
CA TYR A 58 -1.92 -2.28 -7.27
C TYR A 58 -1.90 -3.44 -6.28
N ASN A 59 -3.01 -3.70 -5.59
CA ASN A 59 -3.10 -4.80 -4.62
C ASN A 59 -3.06 -6.18 -5.28
N PHE A 60 -3.59 -6.30 -6.49
CA PHE A 60 -3.50 -7.52 -7.30
C PHE A 60 -2.04 -7.79 -7.70
N GLU A 61 -1.38 -6.81 -8.29
CA GLU A 61 0.04 -6.92 -8.71
C GLU A 61 0.96 -7.19 -7.53
N LYS A 62 0.71 -6.51 -6.39
CA LYS A 62 1.42 -6.76 -5.15
C LYS A 62 1.34 -8.22 -4.72
N LYS A 63 0.15 -8.83 -4.73
CA LYS A 63 -0.04 -10.24 -4.36
C LYS A 63 0.67 -11.18 -5.33
N GLN A 64 0.67 -10.85 -6.62
CA GLN A 64 1.39 -11.61 -7.63
C GLN A 64 2.90 -11.58 -7.34
N LEU A 65 3.47 -10.40 -7.11
CA LEU A 65 4.88 -10.24 -6.79
C LEU A 65 5.29 -10.93 -5.48
N GLU A 66 4.42 -10.88 -4.46
CA GLU A 66 4.61 -11.61 -3.20
C GLU A 66 4.61 -13.13 -3.42
N THR A 67 3.74 -13.63 -4.31
CA THR A 67 3.68 -15.05 -4.68
C THR A 67 4.95 -15.48 -5.42
N ASP A 68 5.38 -14.71 -6.41
CA ASP A 68 6.60 -14.97 -7.17
C ASP A 68 7.84 -15.00 -6.26
N TYR A 69 7.88 -14.08 -5.28
CA TYR A 69 8.94 -14.06 -4.26
C TYR A 69 8.94 -15.34 -3.41
N GLN A 70 7.77 -15.84 -3.00
CA GLN A 70 7.67 -17.08 -2.22
C GLN A 70 8.16 -18.29 -3.01
N VAL A 71 7.84 -18.38 -4.30
CA VAL A 71 8.31 -19.43 -5.21
C VAL A 71 9.84 -19.36 -5.36
N LEU A 72 10.39 -18.17 -5.60
CA LEU A 72 11.83 -17.96 -5.67
C LEU A 72 12.52 -18.39 -4.35
N ARG A 73 11.97 -17.99 -3.21
CA ARG A 73 12.52 -18.28 -1.88
C ARG A 73 12.45 -19.76 -1.53
N SER A 74 11.36 -20.46 -1.85
CA SER A 74 11.22 -21.89 -1.56
C SER A 74 12.23 -22.71 -2.38
N GLY A 75 12.42 -22.36 -3.66
CA GLY A 75 13.45 -22.94 -4.50
C GLY A 75 14.85 -22.76 -3.93
N ILE A 76 15.15 -21.61 -3.30
CA ILE A 76 16.45 -21.36 -2.64
C ILE A 76 16.61 -22.21 -1.36
N ARG A 77 15.58 -22.30 -0.52
CA ARG A 77 15.64 -23.03 0.76
C ARG A 77 15.79 -24.53 0.61
N GLN A 78 15.10 -25.15 -0.35
CA GLN A 78 15.12 -26.61 -0.55
C GLN A 78 16.55 -27.14 -0.75
N ARG A 79 17.43 -26.38 -1.44
CA ARG A 79 18.80 -26.80 -1.76
C ARG A 79 19.85 -26.42 -0.72
N GLN A 80 19.51 -25.61 0.30
CA GLN A 80 20.39 -25.45 1.47
C GLN A 80 20.51 -26.75 2.28
N PHE A 81 19.51 -27.64 2.16
CA PHE A 81 19.59 -29.00 2.69
C PHE A 81 20.40 -29.94 1.78
N ASP A 82 20.48 -29.66 0.48
CA ASP A 82 21.27 -30.43 -0.52
C ASP A 82 22.74 -29.97 -0.62
N ARG A 83 23.21 -29.12 0.31
CA ARG A 83 24.52 -28.44 0.28
C ARG A 83 25.76 -29.35 0.33
N TYR A 84 25.58 -30.67 0.30
CA TYR A 84 26.63 -31.66 0.12
C TYR A 84 26.78 -32.16 -1.33
N SER A 85 25.92 -31.74 -2.27
CA SER A 85 26.12 -31.98 -3.71
C SER A 85 26.45 -30.67 -4.41
N GLU A 86 27.69 -30.61 -4.91
CA GLU A 86 28.30 -29.66 -5.85
C GLU A 86 27.37 -28.68 -6.60
N GLY A 87 27.79 -27.41 -6.69
CA GLY A 87 27.34 -26.50 -7.74
C GLY A 87 26.61 -25.24 -7.26
N TYR A 88 27.28 -24.39 -6.49
CA TYR A 88 27.01 -22.95 -6.58
C TYR A 88 27.24 -22.54 -8.04
N PHE A 89 26.31 -21.82 -8.67
CA PHE A 89 26.30 -21.37 -10.08
C PHE A 89 25.45 -22.22 -11.05
N ASP A 90 24.15 -22.31 -10.79
CA ASP A 90 23.15 -22.58 -11.83
C ASP A 90 22.85 -21.28 -12.61
N PRO A 91 23.19 -21.16 -13.91
CA PRO A 91 22.91 -19.98 -14.72
C PRO A 91 21.41 -19.68 -14.87
N GLY A 92 20.54 -20.70 -14.79
CA GLY A 92 19.08 -20.53 -14.87
C GLY A 92 18.54 -19.72 -13.70
N ARG A 93 18.99 -20.03 -12.47
CA ARG A 93 18.63 -19.30 -11.25
C ARG A 93 19.07 -17.84 -11.26
N ARG A 94 20.24 -17.54 -11.85
CA ARG A 94 20.69 -16.15 -12.00
C ARG A 94 19.73 -15.36 -12.89
N ARG A 95 19.24 -15.97 -13.97
CA ARG A 95 18.25 -15.36 -14.86
C ARG A 95 16.91 -15.15 -14.14
N GLU A 96 16.44 -16.13 -13.37
CA GLU A 96 15.21 -15.99 -12.57
C GLU A 96 15.31 -14.86 -11.53
N LEU A 97 16.44 -14.76 -10.82
CA LEU A 97 16.66 -13.69 -9.85
C LEU A 97 16.73 -12.33 -10.52
N THR A 98 17.43 -12.21 -11.65
CA THR A 98 17.48 -10.97 -12.43
C THR A 98 16.08 -10.57 -12.92
N ALA A 99 15.32 -11.51 -13.48
CA ALA A 99 13.96 -11.25 -13.95
C ALA A 99 13.05 -10.78 -12.80
N PHE A 100 13.15 -11.42 -11.62
CA PHE A 100 12.40 -10.98 -10.43
C PHE A 100 12.81 -9.56 -10.00
N ARG A 101 14.10 -9.22 -10.03
CA ARG A 101 14.57 -7.86 -9.70
C ARG A 101 14.06 -6.82 -10.68
N GLU A 102 14.06 -7.12 -11.97
CA GLU A 102 13.50 -6.25 -13.00
C GLU A 102 11.99 -6.02 -12.77
N GLU A 103 11.26 -7.09 -12.45
CA GLU A 103 9.82 -7.01 -12.16
C GLU A 103 9.54 -6.18 -10.89
N ALA A 104 10.32 -6.40 -9.83
CA ALA A 104 10.24 -5.60 -8.61
C ALA A 104 10.53 -4.11 -8.87
N GLN A 105 11.50 -3.79 -9.72
CA GLN A 105 11.78 -2.40 -10.11
C GLN A 105 10.64 -1.78 -10.93
N LYS A 106 10.03 -2.53 -11.86
CA LYS A 106 8.85 -2.07 -12.61
C LYS A 106 7.69 -1.79 -11.65
N PHE A 107 7.41 -2.71 -10.73
CA PHE A 107 6.38 -2.55 -9.70
C PHE A 107 6.60 -1.28 -8.87
N MET A 108 7.84 -0.99 -8.45
CA MET A 108 8.16 0.23 -7.71
C MET A 108 7.94 1.50 -8.53
N ARG A 109 8.32 1.52 -9.82
CA ARG A 109 8.03 2.65 -10.72
C ARG A 109 6.53 2.83 -10.95
N GLN A 110 5.79 1.74 -11.10
CA GLN A 110 4.35 1.76 -11.28
C GLN A 110 3.63 2.31 -10.05
N ARG A 111 4.09 1.95 -8.84
CA ARG A 111 3.61 2.53 -7.59
C ARG A 111 3.72 4.05 -7.59
N GLU A 112 4.85 4.61 -8.02
CA GLU A 112 5.04 6.07 -8.10
C GLU A 112 4.12 6.73 -9.14
N LEU A 113 3.83 6.04 -10.24
CA LEU A 113 2.85 6.51 -11.22
C LEU A 113 1.44 6.52 -10.63
N PHE A 114 1.03 5.44 -9.95
CA PHE A 114 -0.27 5.35 -9.30
C PHE A 114 -0.44 6.37 -8.17
N LEU A 115 0.61 6.65 -7.38
CA LEU A 115 0.55 7.71 -6.36
C LEU A 115 0.30 9.08 -6.99
N ARG A 116 1.01 9.41 -8.08
CA ARG A 116 0.82 10.68 -8.80
C ARG A 116 -0.57 10.80 -9.42
N GLU A 117 -1.11 9.70 -9.97
CA GLU A 117 -2.45 9.70 -10.53
C GLU A 117 -3.52 9.88 -9.44
N ILE A 118 -3.37 9.20 -8.29
CA ILE A 118 -4.25 9.39 -7.13
C ILE A 118 -4.19 10.83 -6.63
N GLU A 119 -2.99 11.41 -6.50
CA GLU A 119 -2.78 12.81 -6.08
C GLU A 119 -3.53 13.77 -7.02
N LYS A 120 -3.33 13.62 -8.34
CA LYS A 120 -4.04 14.40 -9.34
C LYS A 120 -5.56 14.27 -9.24
N LEU A 121 -6.08 13.05 -9.10
CA LEU A 121 -7.53 12.82 -8.94
C LEU A 121 -8.06 13.47 -7.67
N VAL A 122 -7.29 13.48 -6.59
CA VAL A 122 -7.66 14.13 -5.32
C VAL A 122 -7.66 15.65 -5.47
N GLU A 123 -6.70 16.24 -6.18
CA GLU A 123 -6.71 17.67 -6.51
C GLU A 123 -7.94 18.06 -7.34
N GLU A 124 -8.28 17.25 -8.35
CA GLU A 124 -9.48 17.47 -9.17
C GLU A 124 -10.79 17.34 -8.35
N ILE A 125 -10.82 16.44 -7.37
CA ILE A 125 -11.94 16.34 -6.41
C ILE A 125 -11.99 17.59 -5.55
N ALA A 126 -10.87 18.00 -4.96
CA ALA A 126 -10.79 19.18 -4.10
C ALA A 126 -11.24 20.45 -4.82
N ALA A 127 -10.87 20.61 -6.09
CA ALA A 127 -11.29 21.74 -6.93
C ALA A 127 -12.80 21.81 -7.17
N ALA A 128 -13.51 20.68 -7.07
CA ALA A 128 -14.97 20.60 -7.20
C ALA A 128 -15.73 20.80 -5.87
N LEU A 129 -15.02 20.93 -4.75
CA LEU A 129 -15.57 21.07 -3.41
C LEU A 129 -15.59 22.54 -2.94
N THR A 130 -16.50 22.85 -2.01
CA THR A 130 -16.44 24.09 -1.25
C THR A 130 -15.31 24.04 -0.23
N ALA A 131 -14.87 25.20 0.31
CA ALA A 131 -13.84 25.25 1.34
C ALA A 131 -14.16 24.37 2.55
N THR A 132 -15.40 24.38 3.03
CA THR A 132 -15.85 23.53 4.16
C THR A 132 -15.81 22.04 3.83
N GLN A 133 -16.05 21.65 2.57
CA GLN A 133 -15.95 20.26 2.13
C GLN A 133 -14.49 19.83 1.91
N GLN A 134 -13.60 20.76 1.54
CA GLN A 134 -12.16 20.49 1.45
C GLN A 134 -11.57 20.17 2.83
N ASP A 135 -12.01 20.86 3.88
CA ASP A 135 -11.61 20.53 5.25
C ASP A 135 -12.02 19.09 5.61
N LYS A 136 -13.25 18.69 5.25
CA LYS A 136 -13.72 17.31 5.44
C LYS A 136 -12.95 16.30 4.59
N LEU A 137 -12.55 16.67 3.37
CA LEU A 137 -11.71 15.83 2.52
C LEU A 137 -10.33 15.57 3.16
N ALA A 138 -9.74 16.58 3.80
CA ALA A 138 -8.46 16.45 4.50
C ALA A 138 -8.53 15.52 5.73
N GLU A 139 -9.72 15.36 6.32
CA GLU A 139 -9.98 14.39 7.39
C GLU A 139 -10.15 12.95 6.90
N LEU A 140 -10.39 12.74 5.59
CA LEU A 140 -10.51 11.41 5.01
C LEU A 140 -9.15 10.70 4.93
N LYS A 141 -9.16 9.40 5.15
CA LYS A 141 -7.96 8.60 5.04
C LYS A 141 -7.64 8.35 3.57
N MET A 142 -6.48 8.86 3.13
CA MET A 142 -5.93 8.62 1.81
C MET A 142 -5.61 7.12 1.60
N PRO A 143 -5.80 6.59 0.38
CA PRO A 143 -5.42 5.22 0.08
C PRO A 143 -3.90 5.06 0.18
N GLU A 144 -3.47 3.99 0.85
CA GLU A 144 -2.04 3.69 1.02
C GLU A 144 -1.62 2.57 0.05
N LEU A 145 -0.72 2.90 -0.89
CA LEU A 145 -0.05 1.90 -1.72
C LEU A 145 1.15 1.33 -0.94
N VAL A 146 0.89 0.34 -0.09
CA VAL A 146 1.90 -0.21 0.84
C VAL A 146 2.95 -1.04 0.11
N ILE A 147 4.22 -0.69 0.27
CA ILE A 147 5.36 -1.45 -0.27
C ILE A 147 5.39 -2.86 0.34
N PRO A 148 5.48 -3.92 -0.50
CA PRO A 148 5.61 -5.30 -0.03
C PRO A 148 6.82 -5.47 0.88
N MET A 149 6.71 -6.28 1.94
CA MET A 149 7.76 -6.39 2.96
C MET A 149 9.13 -6.78 2.39
N MET A 150 9.16 -7.64 1.36
CA MET A 150 10.42 -8.08 0.72
C MET A 150 11.13 -6.99 -0.07
N LEU A 151 10.44 -5.88 -0.39
CA LEU A 151 10.99 -4.73 -1.11
C LEU A 151 11.23 -3.52 -0.20
N ARG A 152 10.83 -3.58 1.07
CA ARG A 152 11.08 -2.48 1.99
C ARG A 152 12.59 -2.35 2.20
N PRO A 153 13.14 -1.13 2.21
CA PRO A 153 14.45 -0.90 2.76
C PRO A 153 14.44 -1.43 4.20
N ASP A 154 15.31 -2.37 4.52
CA ASP A 154 15.43 -2.89 5.89
C ASP A 154 15.98 -1.74 6.76
N ASP A 155 15.26 -1.33 7.82
CA ASP A 155 15.74 -0.28 8.75
C ASP A 155 17.06 -0.67 9.46
N TYR A 156 17.47 -1.94 9.34
CA TYR A 156 18.72 -2.50 9.89
C TYR A 156 19.83 -2.70 8.83
N ASN A 157 19.63 -2.29 7.58
CA ASN A 157 20.59 -2.52 6.49
C ASN A 157 21.86 -1.67 6.54
N ASP A 158 21.96 -0.65 7.40
CA ASP A 158 23.23 0.09 7.55
C ASP A 158 24.33 -0.72 8.25
N PHE A 159 24.00 -1.80 8.97
CA PHE A 159 25.02 -2.57 9.71
C PHE A 159 24.97 -4.09 9.53
N ARG A 160 24.13 -4.62 8.64
CA ARG A 160 24.15 -6.06 8.34
C ARG A 160 24.12 -6.28 6.84
N TYR A 161 25.32 -6.34 6.28
CA TYR A 161 25.62 -7.33 5.25
C TYR A 161 25.06 -8.68 5.74
N ILE A 162 23.89 -9.08 5.27
CA ILE A 162 23.42 -10.46 5.37
C ILE A 162 23.93 -11.13 4.10
N PRO A 163 25.11 -11.78 4.14
CA PRO A 163 25.46 -12.68 3.06
C PRO A 163 24.35 -13.71 3.03
N ASN A 164 23.65 -13.84 1.89
CA ASN A 164 22.53 -14.77 1.61
C ASN A 164 21.09 -14.21 1.59
N HIS A 165 20.81 -12.89 1.65
CA HIS A 165 19.47 -12.42 1.25
C HIS A 165 19.37 -12.36 -0.29
N PRO A 166 18.37 -12.99 -0.95
CA PRO A 166 18.30 -13.04 -2.41
C PRO A 166 18.21 -11.65 -3.08
N LEU A 167 17.66 -10.68 -2.34
CA LEU A 167 17.54 -9.28 -2.78
C LEU A 167 18.60 -8.36 -2.15
N GLY A 168 19.43 -8.86 -1.22
CA GLY A 168 20.51 -8.08 -0.61
C GLY A 168 21.75 -8.12 -1.49
N GLY A 169 21.98 -7.06 -2.28
CA GLY A 169 23.19 -6.94 -3.07
C GLY A 169 23.23 -5.69 -3.95
N THR A 170 24.01 -4.71 -3.45
CA THR A 170 24.48 -3.44 -4.05
C THR A 170 23.41 -2.45 -4.52
N ASN A 171 23.04 -1.55 -3.60
CA ASN A 171 22.61 -0.21 -3.97
C ASN A 171 23.73 0.44 -4.80
N PHE A 172 23.49 0.60 -6.10
CA PHE A 172 24.10 1.68 -6.85
C PHE A 172 22.94 2.58 -7.26
N PHE A 173 22.91 3.77 -6.65
CA PHE A 173 22.25 4.94 -7.21
C PHE A 173 22.91 5.29 -8.55
#